data_AF-R5GV56-F1
#
_entry.id   AF-R5GV56-F1
#
_cell.length_a   1.000
_cell.length_b   1.000
_cell.length_c   1.000
_cell.angle_alpha   90.00
_cell.angle_beta   90.00
_cell.angle_gamma   90.00
#
_symmetry.space_group_name_H-M   'P 1'
#
loop_
_entity.id
_entity.type
_entity.pdbx_description
1 polymer ?
#
loop_
_entity_poly.entity_id
_entity_poly.type
_entity_poly.pdbx_seq_one_letter_code
_entity_poly.pdbx_strand_id
1 'polypeptide(L)'
;MNKYTLLTLAASMALAGTLTSCSEETVDTPPPPGGGDTTAVVTGPGISAANDFVVVATTSDVNSIVQTGNLNTGRVSSVGNGLQTGAGTAWLFWRDKYLYRLQYNQGNAGVTSSYRMGAGGQVEERDMQYNITRFVTYGTWGENVITASAIDTDESIASDVFLSDSTVYAKGLGIVYLNAEEETKTDKTVPCENFLGNGEYVTLAGIVEAGGKLYTSVVPMGMSQYGVAKYYGRTEADGVHIKYPDLIKTESGGSGSGAYEAGELQWTQYPDEAWVAVYDNDRFENPTLIRTDRISYACGRFKSQYYQTIWPDSAGNVYVFSASYAKAMSDPRQQTTLPSGVVRIKAGTAEFDPSFYFDIEQASGGYQMYRCWPISGDYFLLQMYTGSNLSKAGKTRLAIFKGGDAPSFRYVEGLPADDLISSLGSTPYAEQGVAWMPVVTNDGRQPALYRIDAATATATRGLEVEASSISAVGRLKAAN
;
A
#
# COMPACT_ATOMS: atom_id res chain seq x y z
N MET A 1 16.70 48.42 10.50
CA MET A 1 15.60 48.88 9.61
C MET A 1 16.20 49.28 8.28
N ASN A 2 16.34 48.34 7.35
CA ASN A 2 16.90 48.64 6.03
C ASN A 2 15.78 48.58 4.98
N LYS A 3 15.43 49.76 4.47
CA LYS A 3 14.49 49.98 3.38
C LYS A 3 15.22 49.79 2.05
N TYR A 4 14.64 48.99 1.16
CA TYR A 4 15.05 48.90 -0.24
C TYR A 4 14.31 49.97 -1.07
N THR A 5 15.06 50.68 -1.91
CA THR A 5 14.55 51.70 -2.85
C THR A 5 14.48 51.09 -4.25
N LEU A 6 13.30 51.21 -4.88
CA LEU A 6 13.07 50.96 -6.31
C LEU A 6 13.92 51.90 -7.19
N LEU A 7 14.36 51.40 -8.35
CA LEU A 7 14.48 52.26 -9.53
C LEU A 7 14.11 51.48 -10.80
N THR A 8 13.10 51.99 -11.50
CA THR A 8 12.60 51.57 -12.80
C THR A 8 13.23 52.46 -13.87
N LEU A 9 13.60 51.92 -15.04
CA LEU A 9 13.57 52.70 -16.28
C LEU A 9 13.34 51.80 -17.50
N ALA A 10 12.32 52.18 -18.27
CA ALA A 10 11.91 51.59 -19.54
C ALA A 10 12.49 52.39 -20.72
N ALA A 11 12.66 51.77 -21.88
CA ALA A 11 12.55 52.44 -23.18
C ALA A 11 12.21 51.44 -24.29
N SER A 12 11.10 51.74 -24.95
CA SER A 12 10.44 51.10 -26.09
C SER A 12 10.98 51.58 -27.45
N MET A 13 10.92 50.75 -28.49
CA MET A 13 10.43 51.19 -29.82
C MET A 13 10.09 50.00 -30.73
N ALA A 14 9.04 50.19 -31.53
CA ALA A 14 8.31 49.18 -32.30
C ALA A 14 8.22 49.57 -33.79
N LEU A 15 7.55 48.69 -34.55
CA LEU A 15 7.11 48.73 -35.96
C LEU A 15 8.14 48.32 -37.01
N ALA A 16 7.80 47.69 -38.14
CA ALA A 16 6.69 46.88 -38.67
C ALA A 16 6.92 46.85 -40.19
N GLY A 17 6.65 45.74 -40.87
CA GLY A 17 6.70 45.69 -42.33
C GLY A 17 6.24 44.36 -42.90
N THR A 18 4.95 44.27 -43.21
CA THR A 18 4.33 43.19 -43.97
C THR A 18 4.12 43.63 -45.41
N LEU A 19 4.51 42.81 -46.39
CA LEU A 19 3.91 42.77 -47.73
C LEU A 19 3.88 41.32 -48.24
N THR A 20 2.70 40.86 -48.64
CA THR A 20 2.44 39.60 -49.34
C THR A 20 2.06 39.90 -50.79
N SER A 21 2.61 39.16 -51.77
CA SER A 21 1.98 38.92 -53.08
C SER A 21 2.69 37.78 -53.83
N CYS A 22 1.91 36.76 -54.24
CA CYS A 22 2.25 35.70 -55.22
C CYS A 22 2.31 36.30 -56.66
N SER A 23 2.80 35.68 -57.74
CA SER A 23 2.80 34.27 -58.20
C SER A 23 3.69 34.05 -59.46
N GLU A 24 4.13 32.79 -59.66
CA GLU A 24 4.48 32.04 -60.91
C GLU A 24 5.75 32.46 -61.72
N GLU A 25 6.64 31.62 -62.27
CA GLU A 25 6.63 30.22 -62.75
C GLU A 25 7.97 29.46 -62.48
N THR A 26 7.89 28.15 -62.68
CA THR A 26 8.78 27.01 -62.37
C THR A 26 10.10 26.90 -63.15
N VAL A 27 11.17 26.49 -62.44
CA VAL A 27 12.21 25.61 -63.00
C VAL A 27 12.55 24.54 -61.95
N ASP A 28 12.18 23.30 -62.26
CA ASP A 28 12.44 22.10 -61.46
C ASP A 28 13.94 21.82 -61.31
N THR A 29 14.41 21.76 -60.07
CA THR A 29 15.59 20.97 -59.71
C THR A 29 15.21 20.07 -58.53
N PRO A 30 15.52 18.76 -58.55
CA PRO A 30 15.15 17.87 -57.46
C PRO A 30 15.94 18.23 -56.19
N PRO A 31 15.29 18.46 -55.03
CA PRO A 31 16.01 18.55 -53.78
C PRO A 31 16.47 17.14 -53.33
N PRO A 32 17.59 17.05 -52.59
CA PRO A 32 18.11 15.79 -52.07
C PRO A 32 17.12 15.16 -51.07
N PRO A 33 17.20 13.84 -50.80
CA PRO A 33 16.27 13.18 -49.88
C PRO A 33 16.38 13.82 -48.49
N GLY A 34 15.36 14.60 -48.14
CA GLY A 34 15.21 15.19 -46.82
C GLY A 34 14.97 14.07 -45.81
N GLY A 35 15.84 14.00 -44.82
CA GLY A 35 15.64 13.21 -43.61
C GLY A 35 14.37 13.69 -42.91
N GLY A 36 13.30 12.91 -43.07
CA GLY A 36 12.16 12.90 -42.18
C GLY A 36 12.37 11.79 -41.16
N ASP A 37 13.22 12.01 -40.17
CA ASP A 37 13.14 11.23 -38.94
C ASP A 37 11.92 11.77 -38.17
N THR A 38 10.73 11.34 -38.61
CA THR A 38 9.59 11.33 -37.71
C THR A 38 9.94 10.35 -36.62
N THR A 39 10.53 10.87 -35.54
CA THR A 39 10.63 10.18 -34.27
C THR A 39 9.22 9.70 -33.94
N ALA A 40 8.94 8.43 -34.24
CA ALA A 40 7.72 7.79 -33.84
C ALA A 40 7.66 7.99 -32.32
N VAL A 41 6.67 8.75 -31.85
CA VAL A 41 6.39 8.84 -30.42
C VAL A 41 6.23 7.40 -29.97
N VAL A 42 7.19 6.89 -29.20
CA VAL A 42 7.16 5.52 -28.72
C VAL A 42 5.97 5.45 -27.75
N THR A 43 4.83 5.02 -28.26
CA THR A 43 3.62 4.81 -27.47
C THR A 43 3.71 3.42 -26.87
N GLY A 44 3.72 3.34 -25.55
CA GLY A 44 3.81 2.07 -24.84
C GLY A 44 3.72 2.27 -23.33
N PRO A 45 3.50 1.19 -22.57
CA PRO A 45 3.42 1.25 -21.11
C PRO A 45 4.64 1.96 -20.52
N GLY A 46 4.41 2.92 -19.62
CA GLY A 46 5.49 3.65 -18.95
C GLY A 46 6.19 4.72 -19.81
N ILE A 47 5.60 5.15 -20.92
CA ILE A 47 6.08 6.26 -21.75
C ILE A 47 5.00 7.32 -21.88
N SER A 48 5.38 8.58 -21.67
CA SER A 48 4.48 9.73 -21.67
C SER A 48 5.20 10.99 -22.14
N ALA A 49 4.60 11.69 -23.09
CA ALA A 49 5.07 12.99 -23.55
C ALA A 49 4.80 14.13 -22.54
N ALA A 50 3.96 13.88 -21.52
CA ALA A 50 3.55 14.89 -20.55
C ALA A 50 4.45 14.96 -19.30
N ASN A 51 5.49 14.12 -19.19
CA ASN A 51 6.32 14.00 -17.98
C ASN A 51 5.50 13.83 -16.69
N ASP A 52 4.45 13.00 -16.78
CA ASP A 52 3.43 12.83 -15.75
C ASP A 52 3.67 11.60 -14.86
N PHE A 53 4.78 10.89 -15.05
CA PHE A 53 5.23 9.90 -14.07
C PHE A 53 6.03 10.59 -12.97
N VAL A 54 5.86 10.10 -11.75
CA VAL A 54 6.55 10.60 -10.57
C VAL A 54 7.28 9.48 -9.84
N VAL A 55 8.47 9.80 -9.34
CA VAL A 55 9.32 8.92 -8.56
C VAL A 55 9.63 9.59 -7.24
N VAL A 56 9.26 8.94 -6.13
CA VAL A 56 9.59 9.38 -4.78
C VAL A 56 10.95 8.79 -4.40
N ALA A 57 11.96 9.65 -4.33
CA ALA A 57 13.34 9.26 -4.08
C ALA A 57 13.94 10.00 -2.90
N THR A 58 14.91 9.38 -2.24
CA THR A 58 15.65 9.97 -1.12
C THR A 58 17.14 10.02 -1.45
N THR A 59 17.78 11.17 -1.24
CA THR A 59 19.23 11.34 -1.38
C THR A 59 19.78 12.14 -0.21
N SER A 60 20.75 11.58 0.52
CA SER A 60 21.35 12.25 1.68
C SER A 60 20.29 12.83 2.63
N ASP A 61 19.30 12.01 2.98
CA ASP A 61 18.14 12.34 3.84
C ASP A 61 17.14 13.38 3.30
N VAL A 62 17.32 13.85 2.07
CA VAL A 62 16.35 14.73 1.38
C VAL A 62 15.40 13.87 0.55
N ASN A 63 14.10 13.98 0.83
CA ASN A 63 13.05 13.31 0.06
C ASN A 63 12.52 14.23 -1.05
N SER A 64 12.41 13.73 -2.27
CA SER A 64 11.94 14.49 -3.43
C SER A 64 10.97 13.67 -4.28
N ILE A 65 10.01 14.36 -4.90
CA ILE A 65 9.16 13.84 -5.97
C ILE A 65 9.74 14.32 -7.30
N VAL A 66 10.31 13.40 -8.07
CA VAL A 66 10.96 13.67 -9.36
C VAL A 66 10.05 13.24 -10.51
N GLN A 67 9.91 14.09 -11.53
CA GLN A 67 9.12 13.78 -12.72
C GLN A 67 9.94 13.13 -13.83
N THR A 68 9.29 12.28 -14.63
CA THR A 68 9.86 11.67 -15.84
C THR A 68 8.76 11.34 -16.85
N GLY A 69 9.11 11.32 -18.13
CA GLY A 69 8.26 10.84 -19.21
C GLY A 69 8.51 9.38 -19.59
N ASN A 70 9.51 8.72 -19.00
CA ASN A 70 9.88 7.36 -19.37
C ASN A 70 10.37 6.56 -18.15
N LEU A 71 9.72 5.43 -17.88
CA LEU A 71 10.07 4.50 -16.80
C LEU A 71 10.98 3.35 -17.27
N ASN A 72 11.08 3.15 -18.59
CA ASN A 72 11.73 1.99 -19.20
C ASN A 72 13.21 2.21 -19.50
N THR A 73 13.66 3.45 -19.63
CA THR A 73 15.04 3.79 -20.00
C THR A 73 15.45 5.18 -19.50
N GLY A 74 16.75 5.45 -19.49
CA GLY A 74 17.30 6.77 -19.19
C GLY A 74 17.73 6.93 -17.75
N ARG A 75 17.97 8.18 -17.34
CA ARG A 75 18.40 8.54 -15.99
C ARG A 75 17.72 9.83 -15.53
N VAL A 76 17.29 9.85 -14.28
CA VAL A 76 16.86 11.06 -13.56
C VAL A 76 17.68 11.21 -12.27
N SER A 77 17.77 12.43 -11.76
CA SER A 77 18.43 12.71 -10.48
C SER A 77 17.42 13.33 -9.51
N SER A 78 17.49 12.96 -8.23
CA SER A 78 16.77 13.68 -7.16
C SER A 78 17.64 14.73 -6.47
N VAL A 79 18.92 14.83 -6.85
CA VAL A 79 19.84 15.85 -6.33
C VAL A 79 19.48 17.21 -6.91
N GLY A 80 18.97 18.11 -6.06
CA GLY A 80 18.58 19.46 -6.49
C GLY A 80 17.45 19.49 -7.53
N ASN A 81 16.67 18.41 -7.64
CA ASN A 81 15.62 18.25 -8.64
C ASN A 81 14.36 17.62 -8.02
N GLY A 82 13.21 18.00 -8.56
CA GLY A 82 11.90 17.61 -8.05
C GLY A 82 11.43 18.44 -6.86
N LEU A 83 10.18 18.20 -6.46
CA LEU A 83 9.57 18.85 -5.30
C LEU A 83 10.05 18.18 -4.01
N GLN A 84 10.65 18.94 -3.11
CA GLN A 84 11.07 18.43 -1.80
C GLN A 84 9.87 18.13 -0.91
N THR A 85 9.99 17.06 -0.11
CA THR A 85 8.94 16.59 0.80
C THR A 85 9.53 16.22 2.17
N GLY A 86 8.68 16.15 3.19
CA GLY A 86 9.03 15.49 4.44
C GLY A 86 9.18 13.98 4.26
N ALA A 87 9.64 13.29 5.31
CA ALA A 87 9.65 11.83 5.32
C ALA A 87 8.21 11.29 5.25
N GLY A 88 8.05 10.14 4.60
CA GLY A 88 6.79 9.41 4.51
C GLY A 88 6.94 8.00 5.07
N THR A 89 5.96 7.58 5.88
CA THR A 89 5.83 6.19 6.34
C THR A 89 5.20 5.32 5.25
N ALA A 90 4.26 5.89 4.49
CA ALA A 90 3.64 5.25 3.34
C ALA A 90 3.29 6.30 2.27
N TRP A 91 3.25 5.84 1.03
CA TRP A 91 2.87 6.63 -0.14
C TRP A 91 1.71 5.96 -0.85
N LEU A 92 0.66 6.72 -1.11
CA LEU A 92 -0.57 6.23 -1.75
C LEU A 92 -0.97 7.17 -2.87
N PHE A 93 -1.25 6.61 -4.05
CA PHE A 93 -1.85 7.34 -5.15
C PHE A 93 -3.37 7.21 -5.04
N TRP A 94 -4.07 8.33 -4.92
CA TRP A 94 -5.51 8.36 -5.09
C TRP A 94 -5.80 8.59 -6.58
N ARG A 95 -6.09 7.48 -7.27
CA ARG A 95 -6.18 7.42 -8.74
C ARG A 95 -4.88 7.97 -9.36
N ASP A 96 -4.96 8.59 -10.53
CA ASP A 96 -3.84 9.32 -11.12
C ASP A 96 -3.90 10.83 -10.79
N LYS A 97 -4.66 11.26 -9.76
CA LYS A 97 -4.89 12.70 -9.51
C LYS A 97 -4.02 13.24 -8.38
N TYR A 98 -3.90 12.49 -7.29
CA TYR A 98 -3.21 12.94 -6.08
C TYR A 98 -2.26 11.89 -5.52
N LEU A 99 -1.11 12.33 -5.02
CA LEU A 99 -0.17 11.51 -4.26
C LEU A 99 -0.22 11.93 -2.79
N TYR A 100 -0.51 11.00 -1.90
CA TYR A 100 -0.52 11.22 -0.45
C TYR A 100 0.76 10.69 0.19
N ARG A 101 1.37 11.52 1.04
CA ARG A 101 2.43 11.15 1.96
C ARG A 101 1.84 10.92 3.34
N LEU A 102 1.62 9.68 3.71
CA LEU A 102 1.14 9.32 5.05
C LEU A 102 2.34 9.26 6.00
N GLN A 103 2.29 10.02 7.08
CA GLN A 103 3.36 10.05 8.08
C GLN A 103 2.86 9.58 9.44
N TYR A 104 3.59 8.64 10.06
CA TYR A 104 3.36 8.17 11.42
C TYR A 104 4.59 8.46 12.28
N ASN A 105 4.38 9.15 13.42
CA ASN A 105 5.46 9.56 14.33
C ASN A 105 5.43 8.76 15.65
N GLN A 106 5.36 7.42 15.57
CA GLN A 106 5.49 6.52 16.72
C GLN A 106 4.51 6.83 17.87
N GLY A 107 3.25 7.11 17.54
CA GLY A 107 2.20 7.46 18.50
C GLY A 107 1.97 8.96 18.64
N ASN A 108 2.89 9.79 18.13
CA ASN A 108 2.65 11.22 17.94
C ASN A 108 2.01 11.51 16.57
N ALA A 109 1.35 12.66 16.47
CA ALA A 109 0.83 13.16 15.20
C ALA A 109 1.96 13.27 14.16
N GLY A 110 1.76 12.60 13.03
CA GLY A 110 2.53 12.79 11.81
C GLY A 110 1.81 13.72 10.86
N VAL A 111 2.58 14.63 10.24
CA VAL A 111 2.07 15.55 9.22
C VAL A 111 1.93 14.79 7.92
N THR A 112 0.68 14.51 7.55
CA THR A 112 0.30 13.96 6.25
C THR A 112 0.04 15.11 5.28
N SER A 113 0.58 15.02 4.08
CA SER A 113 0.39 16.00 3.01
C SER A 113 0.02 15.31 1.71
N SER A 114 -0.46 16.09 0.73
CA SER A 114 -0.81 15.57 -0.58
C SER A 114 -0.28 16.46 -1.69
N TYR A 115 -0.07 15.87 -2.86
CA TYR A 115 0.60 16.47 -4.01
C TYR A 115 -0.24 16.26 -5.26
N ARG A 116 -0.16 17.20 -6.20
CA ARG A 116 -0.87 17.12 -7.50
C ARG A 116 0.01 17.60 -8.64
N MET A 117 -0.37 17.24 -9.86
CA MET A 117 0.19 17.89 -11.05
C MET A 117 -0.49 19.26 -11.24
N GLY A 118 0.29 20.34 -11.10
CA GLY A 118 -0.18 21.71 -11.33
C GLY A 118 -0.38 22.02 -12.82
N ALA A 119 -1.05 23.14 -13.11
CA ALA A 119 -1.37 23.55 -14.49
C ALA A 119 -0.13 23.76 -15.38
N GLY A 120 1.03 24.08 -14.77
CA GLY A 120 2.32 24.21 -15.47
C GLY A 120 3.02 22.88 -15.78
N GLY A 121 2.39 21.73 -15.50
CA GLY A 121 3.00 20.41 -15.68
C GLY A 121 4.11 20.11 -14.69
N GLN A 122 4.11 20.78 -13.53
CA GLN A 122 5.02 20.54 -12.41
C GLN A 122 4.24 20.04 -11.20
N VAL A 123 4.83 19.12 -10.44
CA VAL A 123 4.23 18.65 -9.18
C VAL A 123 4.29 19.76 -8.13
N GLU A 124 3.18 20.01 -7.45
CA GLU A 124 3.04 20.94 -6.34
C GLU A 124 2.42 20.27 -5.11
N GLU A 125 2.77 20.75 -3.92
CA GLU A 125 2.09 20.38 -2.67
C GLU A 125 0.74 21.09 -2.62
N ARG A 126 -0.29 20.39 -2.14
CA ARG A 126 -1.62 20.94 -1.91
C ARG A 126 -1.67 21.67 -0.58
N ASP A 127 -2.61 22.60 -0.45
CA ASP A 127 -2.65 23.55 0.66
C ASP A 127 -2.89 22.88 2.01
N MET A 128 -3.64 21.78 2.05
CA MET A 128 -3.99 21.13 3.31
C MET A 128 -2.99 20.07 3.76
N GLN A 129 -2.62 20.19 5.04
CA GLN A 129 -1.90 19.19 5.81
C GLN A 129 -2.79 18.61 6.91
N TYR A 130 -2.63 17.32 7.18
CA TYR A 130 -3.45 16.55 8.09
C TYR A 130 -2.61 15.97 9.20
N ASN A 131 -3.08 16.09 10.45
CA ASN A 131 -2.45 15.44 11.59
C ASN A 131 -3.09 14.06 11.80
N ILE A 132 -2.32 13.00 11.56
CA ILE A 132 -2.74 11.62 11.81
C ILE A 132 -1.87 11.05 12.92
N THR A 133 -2.49 10.57 13.99
CA THR A 133 -1.79 10.09 15.19
C THR A 133 -1.33 8.64 15.05
N ARG A 134 -2.14 7.79 14.41
CA ARG A 134 -1.84 6.36 14.24
C ARG A 134 -2.58 5.79 13.04
N PHE A 135 -1.88 4.94 12.30
CA PHE A 135 -2.49 4.01 11.36
C PHE A 135 -1.67 2.73 11.29
N VAL A 136 -2.33 1.61 11.05
CA VAL A 136 -1.67 0.32 10.78
C VAL A 136 -1.99 -0.21 9.39
N THR A 137 -3.06 0.33 8.79
CA THR A 137 -3.48 0.05 7.43
C THR A 137 -4.10 1.28 6.78
N TYR A 138 -4.19 1.28 5.45
CA TYR A 138 -4.71 2.38 4.65
C TYR A 138 -5.21 1.88 3.30
N GLY A 139 -6.02 2.70 2.64
CA GLY A 139 -6.52 2.46 1.28
C GLY A 139 -7.42 3.59 0.81
N THR A 140 -8.28 3.31 -0.17
CA THR A 140 -9.17 4.32 -0.77
C THR A 140 -10.58 3.80 -0.93
N TRP A 141 -11.56 4.68 -0.80
CA TRP A 141 -12.96 4.43 -1.11
C TRP A 141 -13.61 5.71 -1.63
N GLY A 142 -14.18 5.69 -2.84
CA GLY A 142 -14.79 6.87 -3.44
C GLY A 142 -13.81 8.05 -3.46
N GLU A 143 -14.18 9.13 -2.77
CA GLU A 143 -13.37 10.35 -2.63
C GLU A 143 -12.42 10.34 -1.42
N ASN A 144 -12.45 9.30 -0.59
CA ASN A 144 -11.67 9.26 0.63
C ASN A 144 -10.38 8.45 0.47
N VAL A 145 -9.28 9.02 0.95
CA VAL A 145 -8.15 8.24 1.45
C VAL A 145 -8.44 7.89 2.90
N ILE A 146 -8.41 6.61 3.23
CA ILE A 146 -8.80 6.10 4.55
C ILE A 146 -7.61 5.46 5.22
N THR A 147 -7.41 5.77 6.50
CA THR A 147 -6.45 5.06 7.36
C THR A 147 -7.19 4.49 8.57
N ALA A 148 -6.72 3.35 9.09
CA ALA A 148 -7.36 2.71 10.24
C ALA A 148 -6.34 2.10 11.21
N SER A 149 -6.68 2.09 12.50
CA SER A 149 -6.00 1.33 13.54
C SER A 149 -6.91 1.04 14.73
N ALA A 150 -6.59 0.02 15.52
CA ALA A 150 -7.28 -0.21 16.79
C ALA A 150 -6.84 0.84 17.83
N ILE A 151 -7.81 1.45 18.52
CA ILE A 151 -7.64 2.45 19.57
C ILE A 151 -8.57 2.13 20.76
N ASP A 152 -8.36 2.78 21.90
CA ASP A 152 -9.31 2.73 23.02
C ASP A 152 -10.56 3.54 22.72
N THR A 153 -11.69 3.09 23.27
CA THR A 153 -12.96 3.82 23.28
C THR A 153 -13.23 4.39 24.68
N ASP A 154 -14.31 5.15 24.83
CA ASP A 154 -14.74 5.64 26.14
C ASP A 154 -15.44 4.56 27.00
N GLU A 155 -15.81 3.41 26.40
CA GLU A 155 -16.39 2.29 27.14
C GLU A 155 -15.30 1.60 27.98
N SER A 156 -15.58 1.40 29.27
CA SER A 156 -14.61 0.84 30.21
C SER A 156 -15.25 -0.03 31.29
N ILE A 157 -14.43 -0.90 31.89
CA ILE A 157 -14.76 -1.71 33.07
C ILE A 157 -13.56 -1.76 34.03
N ALA A 158 -13.80 -2.07 35.29
CA ALA A 158 -12.73 -2.41 36.23
C ALA A 158 -12.29 -3.86 36.02
N SER A 159 -10.98 -4.11 36.04
CA SER A 159 -10.40 -5.46 35.91
C SER A 159 -9.56 -5.81 37.12
N ASP A 160 -9.91 -6.91 37.78
CA ASP A 160 -9.09 -7.57 38.81
C ASP A 160 -8.19 -8.68 38.22
N VAL A 161 -8.38 -9.03 36.94
CA VAL A 161 -7.62 -10.08 36.25
C VAL A 161 -6.19 -9.58 35.98
N PHE A 162 -5.32 -9.81 36.95
CA PHE A 162 -3.92 -9.35 36.99
C PHE A 162 -3.76 -7.82 37.03
N LEU A 163 -4.82 -7.07 37.34
CA LEU A 163 -4.86 -5.60 37.18
C LEU A 163 -5.34 -4.81 38.41
N SER A 164 -5.52 -5.43 39.58
CA SER A 164 -5.83 -4.74 40.85
C SER A 164 -6.96 -3.68 40.75
N ASP A 165 -8.07 -4.04 40.10
CA ASP A 165 -9.23 -3.16 39.84
C ASP A 165 -8.94 -1.92 38.97
N SER A 166 -7.93 -1.98 38.12
CA SER A 166 -7.63 -0.90 37.16
C SER A 166 -8.75 -0.74 36.13
N THR A 167 -9.05 0.50 35.75
CA THR A 167 -9.94 0.80 34.63
C THR A 167 -9.30 0.39 33.31
N VAL A 168 -9.98 -0.46 32.55
CA VAL A 168 -9.57 -0.92 31.21
C VAL A 168 -10.63 -0.56 30.18
N TYR A 169 -10.21 -0.26 28.96
CA TYR A 169 -11.06 0.30 27.91
C TYR A 169 -11.31 -0.70 26.78
N ALA A 170 -12.54 -0.72 26.27
CA ALA A 170 -12.90 -1.49 25.09
C ALA A 170 -12.17 -0.92 23.86
N LYS A 171 -11.80 -1.80 22.93
CA LYS A 171 -11.18 -1.40 21.66
C LYS A 171 -12.21 -1.01 20.60
N GLY A 172 -11.83 -0.01 19.80
CA GLY A 172 -12.53 0.41 18.59
C GLY A 172 -11.56 0.56 17.42
N LEU A 173 -12.08 0.52 16.20
CA LEU A 173 -11.39 0.93 14.98
C LEU A 173 -11.45 2.45 14.88
N GLY A 174 -10.32 3.11 15.13
CA GLY A 174 -10.12 4.52 14.82
C GLY A 174 -9.82 4.67 13.34
N ILE A 175 -10.74 5.34 12.64
CA ILE A 175 -10.73 5.54 11.19
C ILE A 175 -10.58 7.03 10.91
N VAL A 176 -9.65 7.37 10.04
CA VAL A 176 -9.45 8.73 9.54
C VAL A 176 -9.79 8.77 8.06
N TYR A 177 -10.67 9.69 7.69
CA TYR A 177 -11.03 10.00 6.31
C TYR A 177 -10.35 11.30 5.91
N LEU A 178 -9.61 11.26 4.80
CA LEU A 178 -9.12 12.45 4.11
C LEU A 178 -9.92 12.55 2.81
N ASN A 179 -10.83 13.51 2.71
CA ASN A 179 -11.54 13.73 1.45
C ASN A 179 -10.57 14.35 0.44
N ALA A 180 -10.39 13.65 -0.68
CA ALA A 180 -9.39 13.98 -1.67
C ALA A 180 -9.73 15.22 -2.50
N GLU A 181 -11.01 15.54 -2.66
CA GLU A 181 -11.45 16.69 -3.45
C GLU A 181 -11.66 17.92 -2.55
N GLU A 182 -12.31 17.75 -1.40
CA GLU A 182 -12.65 18.85 -0.48
C GLU A 182 -11.50 19.27 0.45
N GLU A 183 -10.44 18.47 0.53
CA GLU A 183 -9.31 18.66 1.46
C GLU A 183 -9.70 18.72 2.94
N THR A 184 -10.72 17.94 3.31
CA THR A 184 -11.22 17.85 4.69
C THR A 184 -10.73 16.57 5.37
N LYS A 185 -10.64 16.63 6.71
CA LYS A 185 -10.36 15.47 7.56
C LYS A 185 -11.50 15.22 8.54
N THR A 186 -11.95 13.98 8.62
CA THR A 186 -12.90 13.51 9.63
C THR A 186 -12.38 12.27 10.32
N ASP A 187 -12.60 12.16 11.63
CA ASP A 187 -12.25 10.98 12.42
C ASP A 187 -13.53 10.26 12.87
N LYS A 188 -13.47 8.93 12.94
CA LYS A 188 -14.56 8.09 13.44
C LYS A 188 -14.00 6.94 14.25
N THR A 189 -14.70 6.56 15.31
CA THR A 189 -14.41 5.32 16.04
C THR A 189 -15.60 4.38 15.91
N VAL A 190 -15.35 3.13 15.51
CA VAL A 190 -16.37 2.07 15.46
C VAL A 190 -15.96 0.96 16.43
N PRO A 191 -16.86 0.41 17.28
CA PRO A 191 -16.52 -0.68 18.19
C PRO A 191 -15.90 -1.87 17.46
N CYS A 192 -14.86 -2.48 18.05
CA CYS A 192 -14.23 -3.67 17.49
C CYS A 192 -13.90 -4.77 18.49
N GLU A 193 -14.39 -4.65 19.72
CA GLU A 193 -14.46 -5.77 20.67
C GLU A 193 -15.45 -6.84 20.19
N ASN A 194 -15.10 -8.12 20.39
CA ASN A 194 -15.92 -9.27 20.00
C ASN A 194 -16.46 -9.18 18.56
N PHE A 195 -15.69 -8.58 17.65
CA PHE A 195 -16.17 -8.25 16.31
C PHE A 195 -16.53 -9.48 15.47
N LEU A 196 -15.86 -10.61 15.73
CA LEU A 196 -16.10 -11.90 15.07
C LEU A 196 -16.98 -12.85 15.88
N GLY A 197 -17.53 -12.41 17.02
CA GLY A 197 -18.31 -13.27 17.92
C GLY A 197 -17.47 -14.31 18.68
N ASN A 198 -16.16 -14.09 18.80
CA ASN A 198 -15.21 -15.02 19.43
C ASN A 198 -14.45 -14.40 20.62
N GLY A 199 -14.89 -13.22 21.08
CA GLY A 199 -14.36 -12.46 22.21
C GLY A 199 -13.16 -11.58 21.86
N GLU A 200 -12.51 -11.82 20.73
CA GLU A 200 -11.30 -11.09 20.33
C GLU A 200 -11.63 -9.71 19.76
N TYR A 201 -10.73 -8.77 19.97
CA TYR A 201 -10.77 -7.51 19.22
C TYR A 201 -10.02 -7.67 17.89
N VAL A 202 -10.30 -6.79 16.95
CA VAL A 202 -9.74 -6.86 15.60
C VAL A 202 -8.99 -5.60 15.19
N THR A 203 -8.11 -5.76 14.21
CA THR A 203 -7.65 -4.68 13.34
C THR A 203 -7.92 -5.04 11.88
N LEU A 204 -7.59 -4.13 10.97
CA LEU A 204 -7.85 -4.27 9.53
C LEU A 204 -6.55 -4.38 8.74
N ALA A 205 -6.61 -5.03 7.57
CA ALA A 205 -5.51 -5.14 6.62
C ALA A 205 -5.98 -4.87 5.17
N GLY A 206 -5.78 -3.63 4.72
CA GLY A 206 -6.19 -3.13 3.42
C GLY A 206 -7.63 -2.62 3.41
N ILE A 207 -7.88 -1.65 2.55
CA ILE A 207 -9.21 -1.09 2.28
C ILE A 207 -9.32 -0.97 0.78
N VAL A 208 -10.25 -1.72 0.18
CA VAL A 208 -10.37 -1.76 -1.28
C VAL A 208 -11.81 -1.70 -1.76
N GLU A 209 -12.02 -0.93 -2.81
CA GLU A 209 -13.29 -0.78 -3.50
C GLU A 209 -13.40 -1.77 -4.65
N ALA A 210 -14.48 -2.53 -4.70
CA ALA A 210 -14.81 -3.40 -5.83
C ALA A 210 -16.33 -3.52 -5.99
N GLY A 211 -16.84 -3.30 -7.21
CA GLY A 211 -18.27 -3.44 -7.50
C GLY A 211 -19.19 -2.59 -6.61
N GLY A 212 -18.74 -1.40 -6.21
CA GLY A 212 -19.50 -0.51 -5.31
C GLY A 212 -19.59 -1.02 -3.87
N LYS A 213 -18.70 -1.92 -3.44
CA LYS A 213 -18.57 -2.40 -2.05
C LYS A 213 -17.14 -2.29 -1.53
N LEU A 214 -17.01 -2.01 -0.24
CA LEU A 214 -15.73 -1.90 0.46
C LEU A 214 -15.38 -3.25 1.07
N TYR A 215 -14.18 -3.75 0.77
CA TYR A 215 -13.64 -4.98 1.32
C TYR A 215 -12.42 -4.68 2.19
N THR A 216 -12.34 -5.36 3.33
CA THR A 216 -11.16 -5.32 4.20
C THR A 216 -10.93 -6.68 4.83
N SER A 217 -9.68 -7.12 4.88
CA SER A 217 -9.31 -8.29 5.66
C SER A 217 -9.38 -7.95 7.15
N VAL A 218 -10.06 -8.79 7.92
CA VAL A 218 -10.21 -8.63 9.37
C VAL A 218 -9.17 -9.50 10.06
N VAL A 219 -8.30 -8.87 10.86
CA VAL A 219 -7.19 -9.54 11.55
C VAL A 219 -7.51 -9.61 13.05
N PRO A 220 -7.80 -10.80 13.59
CA PRO A 220 -8.00 -10.97 15.02
C PRO A 220 -6.70 -10.76 15.79
N MET A 221 -6.79 -10.04 16.90
CA MET A 221 -5.63 -9.56 17.66
C MET A 221 -5.38 -10.30 18.98
N GLY A 222 -6.32 -11.15 19.38
CA GLY A 222 -6.39 -11.71 20.73
C GLY A 222 -7.39 -10.96 21.60
N MET A 223 -7.26 -11.09 22.93
CA MET A 223 -8.15 -10.44 23.90
C MET A 223 -7.49 -9.18 24.44
N SER A 224 -8.17 -8.04 24.33
CA SER A 224 -7.77 -6.82 25.05
C SER A 224 -7.94 -7.03 26.56
N GLN A 225 -7.39 -6.12 27.37
CA GLN A 225 -7.64 -6.13 28.83
C GLN A 225 -9.14 -6.05 29.16
N TYR A 226 -9.90 -5.27 28.37
CA TYR A 226 -11.36 -5.21 28.49
C TYR A 226 -12.00 -6.56 28.14
N GLY A 227 -11.61 -7.19 27.03
CA GLY A 227 -12.11 -8.51 26.63
C GLY A 227 -11.82 -9.58 27.69
N VAL A 228 -10.60 -9.58 28.26
CA VAL A 228 -10.24 -10.48 29.37
C VAL A 228 -11.11 -10.23 30.59
N ALA A 229 -11.22 -8.99 31.05
CA ALA A 229 -12.04 -8.64 32.21
C ALA A 229 -13.53 -8.99 32.04
N LYS A 230 -14.03 -8.90 30.80
CA LYS A 230 -15.41 -9.25 30.46
C LYS A 230 -15.67 -10.74 30.47
N TYR A 231 -14.75 -11.56 29.96
CA TYR A 231 -15.02 -12.98 29.68
C TYR A 231 -14.25 -13.99 30.54
N TYR A 232 -13.24 -13.57 31.31
CA TYR A 232 -12.43 -14.49 32.12
C TYR A 232 -13.25 -15.20 33.19
N GLY A 233 -13.18 -16.54 33.20
CA GLY A 233 -13.94 -17.39 34.12
C GLY A 233 -15.44 -17.43 33.87
N ARG A 234 -15.93 -16.88 32.73
CA ARG A 234 -17.35 -16.82 32.40
C ARG A 234 -17.68 -17.69 31.19
N THR A 235 -18.92 -18.14 31.15
CA THR A 235 -19.53 -18.77 29.96
C THR A 235 -20.70 -17.89 29.57
N GLU A 236 -20.63 -17.33 28.38
CA GLU A 236 -21.69 -16.50 27.80
C GLU A 236 -22.70 -17.40 27.07
N ALA A 237 -23.80 -16.82 26.59
CA ALA A 237 -24.83 -17.57 25.88
C ALA A 237 -24.31 -18.23 24.59
N ASP A 238 -23.30 -17.64 23.97
CA ASP A 238 -22.56 -18.08 22.78
C ASP A 238 -21.30 -18.91 23.12
N GLY A 239 -21.00 -19.13 24.41
CA GLY A 239 -20.01 -20.07 24.90
C GLY A 239 -18.81 -19.43 25.63
N VAL A 240 -17.69 -20.15 25.62
CA VAL A 240 -16.44 -19.72 26.28
C VAL A 240 -15.56 -19.00 25.26
N HIS A 241 -15.24 -17.74 25.55
CA HIS A 241 -14.43 -16.88 24.68
C HIS A 241 -12.92 -16.99 24.92
N ILE A 242 -12.49 -17.26 26.16
CA ILE A 242 -11.07 -17.45 26.50
C ILE A 242 -10.76 -18.95 26.51
N LYS A 243 -10.17 -19.43 25.42
CA LYS A 243 -9.76 -20.83 25.24
C LYS A 243 -8.47 -21.16 25.99
N TYR A 244 -7.55 -20.21 26.05
CA TYR A 244 -6.21 -20.40 26.60
C TYR A 244 -5.96 -19.41 27.76
N PRO A 245 -6.58 -19.62 28.93
CA PRO A 245 -6.45 -18.70 30.06
C PRO A 245 -4.99 -18.59 30.58
N ASP A 246 -4.18 -19.63 30.36
CA ASP A 246 -2.74 -19.62 30.70
C ASP A 246 -1.90 -18.70 29.80
N LEU A 247 -2.46 -18.21 28.68
CA LEU A 247 -1.81 -17.24 27.80
C LEU A 247 -2.07 -15.78 28.16
N ILE A 248 -2.95 -15.51 29.13
CA ILE A 248 -3.16 -14.16 29.64
C ILE A 248 -1.87 -13.69 30.32
N LYS A 249 -1.40 -12.51 29.93
CA LYS A 249 -0.16 -11.94 30.46
C LYS A 249 -0.36 -11.53 31.91
N THR A 250 0.51 -12.00 32.79
CA THR A 250 0.47 -11.66 34.23
C THR A 250 1.22 -10.37 34.54
N GLU A 251 2.06 -9.90 33.61
CA GLU A 251 2.84 -8.67 33.70
C GLU A 251 2.97 -8.03 32.30
N SER A 252 3.17 -6.71 32.23
CA SER A 252 3.47 -6.02 30.99
C SER A 252 4.90 -6.29 30.53
N GLY A 253 5.12 -6.37 29.23
CA GLY A 253 6.44 -6.71 28.69
C GLY A 253 6.56 -6.57 27.17
N GLY A 254 7.65 -7.11 26.63
CA GLY A 254 7.96 -7.01 25.21
C GLY A 254 8.54 -5.66 24.80
N SER A 255 8.72 -5.46 23.49
CA SER A 255 9.22 -4.20 22.92
C SER A 255 8.69 -3.99 21.50
N GLY A 256 8.64 -2.73 21.07
CA GLY A 256 8.19 -2.37 19.72
C GLY A 256 6.80 -2.91 19.40
N SER A 257 6.65 -3.58 18.25
CA SER A 257 5.36 -4.14 17.80
C SER A 257 4.91 -5.42 18.51
N GLY A 258 5.72 -5.93 19.43
CA GLY A 258 5.41 -7.11 20.25
C GLY A 258 5.20 -6.76 21.73
N ALA A 259 5.16 -5.47 22.08
CA ALA A 259 4.80 -5.06 23.44
C ALA A 259 3.37 -5.51 23.79
N TYR A 260 3.18 -5.87 25.05
CA TYR A 260 1.92 -6.34 25.63
C TYR A 260 1.77 -5.81 27.06
N GLU A 261 0.53 -5.67 27.51
CA GLU A 261 0.22 -5.29 28.90
C GLU A 261 -0.12 -6.51 29.77
N ALA A 262 -0.10 -6.34 31.09
CA ALA A 262 -0.73 -7.31 32.00
C ALA A 262 -2.24 -7.38 31.73
N GLY A 263 -2.85 -8.54 31.86
CA GLY A 263 -4.28 -8.75 31.68
C GLY A 263 -4.77 -8.81 30.23
N GLU A 264 -3.91 -8.81 29.21
CA GLU A 264 -4.29 -9.13 27.82
C GLU A 264 -3.91 -10.57 27.43
N LEU A 265 -4.60 -11.12 26.43
CA LEU A 265 -4.18 -12.33 25.71
C LEU A 265 -3.69 -11.87 24.34
N GLN A 266 -2.37 -11.75 24.20
CA GLN A 266 -1.75 -11.30 22.95
C GLN A 266 -1.84 -12.39 21.87
N TRP A 267 -2.26 -12.01 20.67
CA TRP A 267 -2.46 -12.83 19.46
C TRP A 267 -3.73 -13.68 19.45
N THR A 268 -4.20 -13.96 18.23
CA THR A 268 -5.43 -14.72 18.03
C THR A 268 -5.34 -16.15 18.56
N GLN A 269 -6.45 -16.62 19.11
CA GLN A 269 -6.72 -17.99 19.49
C GLN A 269 -7.24 -18.83 18.31
N TYR A 270 -7.41 -18.21 17.13
CA TYR A 270 -7.99 -18.78 15.91
C TYR A 270 -7.09 -18.56 14.68
N PRO A 271 -5.84 -19.07 14.70
CA PRO A 271 -4.86 -18.77 13.65
C PRO A 271 -5.19 -19.39 12.29
N ASP A 272 -6.04 -20.41 12.25
CA ASP A 272 -6.47 -21.13 11.03
C ASP A 272 -7.77 -20.57 10.43
N GLU A 273 -8.10 -19.31 10.72
CA GLU A 273 -9.29 -18.63 10.17
C GLU A 273 -8.90 -17.34 9.46
N ALA A 274 -9.52 -17.09 8.31
CA ALA A 274 -9.46 -15.81 7.61
C ALA A 274 -10.86 -15.23 7.44
N TRP A 275 -10.94 -13.92 7.66
CA TRP A 275 -12.19 -13.17 7.66
C TRP A 275 -12.07 -11.95 6.76
N VAL A 276 -13.14 -11.65 6.03
CA VAL A 276 -13.30 -10.40 5.29
C VAL A 276 -14.59 -9.74 5.73
N ALA A 277 -14.53 -8.43 5.98
CA ALA A 277 -15.70 -7.60 6.18
C ALA A 277 -16.05 -6.91 4.87
N VAL A 278 -17.30 -7.03 4.46
CA VAL A 278 -17.85 -6.41 3.25
C VAL A 278 -18.87 -5.36 3.67
N TYR A 279 -18.68 -4.12 3.22
CA TYR A 279 -19.55 -2.99 3.52
C TYR A 279 -20.15 -2.40 2.23
N ASP A 280 -21.38 -1.89 2.33
CA ASP A 280 -22.04 -1.16 1.24
C ASP A 280 -21.56 0.28 1.09
N ASN A 281 -20.80 0.78 2.07
CA ASN A 281 -20.24 2.12 2.10
C ASN A 281 -19.04 2.16 3.07
N ASP A 282 -18.40 3.31 3.19
CA ASP A 282 -17.28 3.54 4.09
C ASP A 282 -17.67 3.97 5.50
N ARG A 283 -18.90 3.70 5.99
CA ARG A 283 -19.23 3.99 7.39
C ARG A 283 -18.63 2.98 8.37
N PHE A 284 -18.16 1.83 7.89
CA PHE A 284 -17.64 0.71 8.69
C PHE A 284 -18.64 0.16 9.73
N GLU A 285 -19.94 0.33 9.51
CA GLU A 285 -21.01 -0.17 10.38
C GLU A 285 -21.68 -1.40 9.74
N ASN A 286 -22.08 -2.36 10.56
CA ASN A 286 -22.88 -3.53 10.16
C ASN A 286 -22.36 -4.28 8.92
N PRO A 287 -21.09 -4.74 8.91
CA PRO A 287 -20.54 -5.49 7.78
C PRO A 287 -21.26 -6.82 7.57
N THR A 288 -21.25 -7.30 6.33
CA THR A 288 -21.34 -8.74 6.07
C THR A 288 -19.97 -9.35 6.34
N LEU A 289 -19.91 -10.25 7.34
CA LEU A 289 -18.68 -10.99 7.67
C LEU A 289 -18.68 -12.32 6.93
N ILE A 290 -17.60 -12.57 6.20
CA ILE A 290 -17.39 -13.82 5.47
C ILE A 290 -16.13 -14.50 5.97
N ARG A 291 -16.16 -15.84 6.04
CA ARG A 291 -15.14 -16.66 6.68
C ARG A 291 -14.64 -17.74 5.74
N THR A 292 -13.36 -18.06 5.84
CA THR A 292 -12.79 -19.31 5.32
C THR A 292 -11.75 -19.89 6.30
N ASP A 293 -11.54 -21.20 6.23
CA ASP A 293 -10.53 -21.98 6.94
C ASP A 293 -9.45 -22.55 6.00
N ARG A 294 -9.43 -22.10 4.73
CA ARG A 294 -8.45 -22.56 3.71
C ARG A 294 -7.12 -21.81 3.77
N ILE A 295 -7.12 -20.65 4.42
CA ILE A 295 -5.96 -19.78 4.64
C ILE A 295 -6.02 -19.20 6.06
N SER A 296 -4.86 -18.86 6.61
CA SER A 296 -4.77 -18.03 7.83
C SER A 296 -5.14 -16.57 7.52
N TYR A 297 -5.31 -15.72 8.53
CA TYR A 297 -5.66 -14.31 8.35
C TYR A 297 -4.83 -13.62 7.24
N ALA A 298 -5.51 -12.82 6.43
CA ALA A 298 -4.95 -12.24 5.23
C ALA A 298 -4.26 -10.90 5.53
N CYS A 299 -2.99 -10.95 5.94
CA CYS A 299 -2.13 -9.79 6.01
C CYS A 299 -0.64 -10.12 5.87
N GLY A 300 0.11 -9.20 5.28
CA GLY A 300 1.56 -9.12 5.45
C GLY A 300 1.92 -8.31 6.69
N ARG A 301 3.04 -8.61 7.36
CA ARG A 301 3.46 -7.88 8.58
C ARG A 301 4.88 -7.33 8.54
N PHE A 302 5.01 -6.07 8.92
CA PHE A 302 6.28 -5.45 9.29
C PHE A 302 6.09 -4.51 10.44
N LYS A 303 6.68 -4.88 11.57
CA LYS A 303 6.43 -4.21 12.85
C LYS A 303 4.91 -4.16 13.11
N SER A 304 4.36 -2.98 13.34
CA SER A 304 2.94 -2.77 13.63
C SER A 304 2.07 -2.60 12.38
N GLN A 305 2.64 -2.61 11.16
CA GLN A 305 1.86 -2.47 9.93
C GLN A 305 1.23 -3.81 9.51
N TYR A 306 -0.04 -3.73 9.10
CA TYR A 306 -0.84 -4.80 8.53
C TYR A 306 -1.06 -4.48 7.06
N TYR A 307 -0.19 -5.03 6.21
CA TYR A 307 -0.18 -4.74 4.78
C TYR A 307 -1.40 -5.31 4.08
N GLN A 308 -1.92 -4.52 3.15
CA GLN A 308 -2.96 -4.92 2.24
C GLN A 308 -2.51 -6.11 1.40
N THR A 309 -3.32 -7.15 1.46
CA THR A 309 -3.17 -8.41 0.72
C THR A 309 -4.51 -8.84 0.15
N ILE A 310 -5.40 -7.86 -0.06
CA ILE A 310 -6.72 -8.02 -0.67
C ILE A 310 -6.83 -7.04 -1.83
N TRP A 311 -7.16 -7.54 -3.01
CA TRP A 311 -7.21 -6.75 -4.25
C TRP A 311 -8.24 -7.29 -5.23
N PRO A 312 -9.00 -6.42 -5.92
CA PRO A 312 -9.82 -6.83 -7.03
C PRO A 312 -8.99 -7.09 -8.30
N ASP A 313 -9.45 -8.02 -9.13
CA ASP A 313 -9.08 -8.08 -10.54
C ASP A 313 -9.92 -7.10 -11.38
N SER A 314 -9.62 -7.00 -12.68
CA SER A 314 -10.38 -6.13 -13.59
C SER A 314 -11.84 -6.54 -13.80
N ALA A 315 -12.21 -7.79 -13.45
CA ALA A 315 -13.57 -8.29 -13.53
C ALA A 315 -14.36 -8.05 -12.22
N GLY A 316 -13.71 -7.50 -11.19
CA GLY A 316 -14.32 -7.22 -9.89
C GLY A 316 -14.33 -8.43 -8.95
N ASN A 317 -13.65 -9.53 -9.27
CA ASN A 317 -13.41 -10.60 -8.30
C ASN A 317 -12.35 -10.12 -7.30
N VAL A 318 -12.56 -10.39 -6.01
CA VAL A 318 -11.63 -9.98 -4.96
C VAL A 318 -10.77 -11.18 -4.55
N TYR A 319 -9.46 -11.05 -4.69
CA TYR A 319 -8.48 -12.06 -4.26
C TYR A 319 -7.95 -11.70 -2.87
N VAL A 320 -7.91 -12.69 -1.99
CA VAL A 320 -7.54 -12.54 -0.58
C VAL A 320 -6.34 -13.43 -0.32
N PHE A 321 -5.17 -12.81 -0.15
CA PHE A 321 -3.88 -13.47 -0.03
C PHE A 321 -3.47 -13.55 1.44
N SER A 322 -3.10 -14.74 1.91
CA SER A 322 -2.51 -14.93 3.23
C SER A 322 -1.01 -15.14 3.12
N ALA A 323 -0.26 -14.31 3.85
CA ALA A 323 1.17 -14.54 4.09
C ALA A 323 1.42 -15.71 5.05
N SER A 324 0.36 -16.28 5.66
CA SER A 324 0.46 -17.28 6.71
C SER A 324 1.36 -16.83 7.88
N TYR A 325 1.28 -15.54 8.23
CA TYR A 325 2.19 -14.94 9.22
C TYR A 325 2.02 -15.53 10.63
N ALA A 326 0.87 -16.13 10.96
CA ALA A 326 0.68 -16.81 12.23
C ALA A 326 1.70 -17.93 12.49
N LYS A 327 2.34 -18.50 11.45
CA LYS A 327 3.46 -19.44 11.61
C LYS A 327 4.63 -18.86 12.43
N ALA A 328 4.74 -17.54 12.50
CA ALA A 328 5.77 -16.84 13.27
C ALA A 328 5.42 -16.62 14.75
N MET A 329 4.22 -17.01 15.20
CA MET A 329 3.86 -16.91 16.62
C MET A 329 4.71 -17.85 17.47
N SER A 330 4.98 -17.48 18.71
CA SER A 330 5.84 -18.29 19.61
C SER A 330 5.10 -19.46 20.25
N ASP A 331 3.83 -19.29 20.60
CA ASP A 331 3.03 -20.37 21.20
C ASP A 331 2.41 -21.22 20.09
N PRO A 332 2.59 -22.55 20.11
CA PRO A 332 2.05 -23.46 19.09
C PRO A 332 0.52 -23.37 18.91
N ARG A 333 -0.24 -22.99 19.95
CA ARG A 333 -1.70 -22.84 19.88
C ARG A 333 -2.15 -21.61 19.11
N GLN A 334 -1.23 -20.67 18.87
CA GLN A 334 -1.43 -19.45 18.10
C GLN A 334 -0.73 -19.52 16.74
N GLN A 335 -0.09 -20.64 16.42
CA GLN A 335 0.49 -20.90 15.10
C GLN A 335 -0.56 -21.49 14.16
N THR A 336 -0.57 -21.01 12.92
CA THR A 336 -1.35 -21.66 11.85
C THR A 336 -0.54 -22.80 11.23
N THR A 337 -1.25 -23.83 10.78
CA THR A 337 -0.67 -24.89 9.93
C THR A 337 -0.96 -24.69 8.45
N LEU A 338 -1.86 -23.77 8.12
CA LEU A 338 -2.27 -23.49 6.74
C LEU A 338 -1.12 -22.84 5.96
N PRO A 339 -0.91 -23.19 4.68
CA PRO A 339 0.13 -22.58 3.86
C PRO A 339 -0.20 -21.14 3.49
N SER A 340 0.82 -20.38 3.10
CA SER A 340 0.60 -19.14 2.37
C SER A 340 -0.15 -19.44 1.07
N GLY A 341 -1.29 -18.77 0.87
CA GLY A 341 -2.19 -19.10 -0.23
C GLY A 341 -3.17 -17.98 -0.52
N VAL A 342 -4.00 -18.20 -1.53
CA VAL A 342 -4.99 -17.21 -1.98
C VAL A 342 -6.35 -17.88 -2.21
N VAL A 343 -7.39 -17.19 -1.78
CA VAL A 343 -8.80 -17.51 -2.06
C VAL A 343 -9.44 -16.35 -2.83
N ARG A 344 -10.66 -16.55 -3.34
CA ARG A 344 -11.36 -15.58 -4.19
C ARG A 344 -12.80 -15.39 -3.71
N ILE A 345 -13.30 -14.17 -3.82
CA ILE A 345 -14.71 -13.79 -3.75
C ILE A 345 -15.11 -13.38 -5.16
N LYS A 346 -16.14 -14.00 -5.74
CA LYS A 346 -16.57 -13.67 -7.10
C LYS A 346 -17.25 -12.31 -7.14
N ALA A 347 -17.08 -11.59 -8.25
CA ALA A 347 -17.77 -10.33 -8.48
C ALA A 347 -19.29 -10.47 -8.23
N GLY A 348 -19.86 -9.53 -7.48
CA GLY A 348 -21.29 -9.54 -7.14
C GLY A 348 -21.72 -10.55 -6.07
N THR A 349 -20.79 -11.29 -5.46
CA THR A 349 -21.07 -12.23 -4.36
C THR A 349 -20.53 -11.72 -3.03
N ALA A 350 -21.08 -12.21 -1.93
CA ALA A 350 -20.59 -11.97 -0.57
C ALA A 350 -20.27 -13.30 0.12
N GLU A 351 -19.62 -14.20 -0.61
CA GLU A 351 -19.17 -15.51 -0.12
C GLU A 351 -17.85 -15.87 -0.82
N PHE A 352 -16.99 -16.63 -0.14
CA PHE A 352 -15.80 -17.18 -0.79
C PHE A 352 -16.20 -18.23 -1.83
N ASP A 353 -15.54 -18.21 -2.99
CA ASP A 353 -15.73 -19.21 -4.02
C ASP A 353 -15.18 -20.57 -3.53
N PRO A 354 -16.04 -21.56 -3.26
CA PRO A 354 -15.59 -22.86 -2.74
C PRO A 354 -14.71 -23.61 -3.73
N SER A 355 -14.82 -23.30 -5.03
CA SER A 355 -14.04 -23.93 -6.09
C SER A 355 -12.65 -23.34 -6.28
N PHE A 356 -12.34 -22.19 -5.67
CA PHE A 356 -11.07 -21.49 -5.86
C PHE A 356 -10.19 -21.52 -4.62
N TYR A 357 -8.97 -22.00 -4.81
CA TYR A 357 -7.86 -21.88 -3.87
C TYR A 357 -6.56 -22.16 -4.60
N PHE A 358 -5.50 -21.45 -4.24
CA PHE A 358 -4.17 -21.72 -4.74
C PHE A 358 -3.14 -21.65 -3.61
N ASP A 359 -2.35 -22.71 -3.49
CA ASP A 359 -1.25 -22.83 -2.52
C ASP A 359 0.01 -22.16 -3.09
N ILE A 360 0.28 -20.94 -2.63
CA ILE A 360 1.43 -20.16 -3.07
C ILE A 360 2.71 -20.73 -2.47
N GLU A 361 2.67 -21.20 -1.23
CA GLU A 361 3.82 -21.76 -0.53
C GLU A 361 4.33 -23.03 -1.23
N GLN A 362 3.43 -23.90 -1.67
CA GLN A 362 3.81 -25.08 -2.46
C GLN A 362 4.37 -24.67 -3.82
N ALA A 363 3.68 -23.77 -4.55
CA ALA A 363 4.08 -23.36 -5.89
C ALA A 363 5.41 -22.60 -5.92
N SER A 364 5.79 -21.95 -4.81
CA SER A 364 7.05 -21.24 -4.65
C SER A 364 8.22 -22.14 -4.22
N GLY A 365 7.97 -23.43 -3.94
CA GLY A 365 8.98 -24.33 -3.40
C GLY A 365 9.22 -24.17 -1.89
N GLY A 366 8.20 -23.74 -1.14
CA GLY A 366 8.19 -23.66 0.32
C GLY A 366 8.37 -22.24 0.90
N TYR A 367 8.25 -21.19 0.08
CA TYR A 367 8.42 -19.80 0.51
C TYR A 367 7.08 -19.05 0.60
N GLN A 368 6.83 -18.37 1.72
CA GLN A 368 5.64 -17.56 1.88
C GLN A 368 5.69 -16.24 1.10
N MET A 369 4.52 -15.74 0.73
CA MET A 369 4.38 -14.37 0.26
C MET A 369 4.43 -13.38 1.43
N TYR A 370 4.88 -12.15 1.17
CA TYR A 370 4.96 -11.07 2.16
C TYR A 370 3.87 -10.01 1.95
N ARG A 371 3.70 -9.51 0.73
CA ARG A 371 2.63 -8.59 0.30
C ARG A 371 2.49 -8.61 -1.21
N CYS A 372 1.45 -7.99 -1.75
CA CYS A 372 1.15 -8.03 -3.18
C CYS A 372 0.47 -6.76 -3.70
N TRP A 373 0.51 -6.58 -5.02
CA TRP A 373 -0.15 -5.48 -5.73
C TRP A 373 -0.80 -5.98 -7.02
N PRO A 374 -1.94 -5.42 -7.43
CA PRO A 374 -2.54 -5.73 -8.73
C PRO A 374 -1.70 -5.12 -9.86
N ILE A 375 -1.70 -5.77 -11.03
CA ILE A 375 -1.04 -5.25 -12.24
C ILE A 375 -2.11 -4.87 -13.29
N SER A 376 -2.75 -5.88 -13.87
CA SER A 376 -3.85 -5.73 -14.84
C SER A 376 -4.56 -7.07 -15.01
N GLY A 377 -5.82 -7.06 -15.40
CA GLY A 377 -6.55 -8.31 -15.53
C GLY A 377 -6.62 -9.02 -14.17
N ASP A 378 -6.23 -10.30 -14.17
CA ASP A 378 -6.09 -11.17 -13.01
C ASP A 378 -4.63 -11.37 -12.56
N TYR A 379 -3.71 -10.49 -12.98
CA TYR A 379 -2.30 -10.56 -12.60
C TYR A 379 -1.96 -9.72 -11.38
N PHE A 380 -1.16 -10.30 -10.49
CA PHE A 380 -0.69 -9.70 -9.25
C PHE A 380 0.83 -9.87 -9.12
N LEU A 381 1.52 -8.81 -8.73
CA LEU A 381 2.92 -8.85 -8.32
C LEU A 381 2.99 -9.24 -6.84
N LEU A 382 3.69 -10.32 -6.53
CA LEU A 382 3.95 -10.76 -5.16
C LEU A 382 5.39 -10.38 -4.77
N GLN A 383 5.55 -9.81 -3.57
CA GLN A 383 6.83 -9.77 -2.87
C GLN A 383 6.93 -11.00 -1.96
N MET A 384 8.01 -11.75 -2.08
CA MET A 384 8.18 -13.06 -1.42
C MET A 384 9.29 -13.01 -0.37
N TYR A 385 9.15 -13.83 0.67
CA TYR A 385 10.24 -14.06 1.61
C TYR A 385 11.37 -14.88 0.97
N THR A 386 12.61 -14.68 1.43
CA THR A 386 13.79 -15.44 1.00
C THR A 386 14.11 -16.63 1.91
N GLY A 387 13.31 -16.86 2.96
CA GLY A 387 13.51 -17.93 3.95
C GLY A 387 12.23 -18.21 4.75
N SER A 388 12.19 -19.36 5.41
CA SER A 388 11.01 -19.83 6.16
C SER A 388 10.82 -19.15 7.53
N ASN A 389 11.90 -18.64 8.13
CA ASN A 389 11.82 -17.86 9.36
C ASN A 389 11.36 -16.42 9.05
N LEU A 390 10.05 -16.19 9.05
CA LEU A 390 9.43 -14.92 8.64
C LEU A 390 9.89 -13.69 9.44
N SER A 391 10.36 -13.90 10.68
CA SER A 391 10.87 -12.83 11.55
C SER A 391 12.29 -12.39 11.17
N LYS A 392 13.03 -13.20 10.41
CA LYS A 392 14.43 -12.93 10.01
C LYS A 392 14.65 -12.90 8.50
N ALA A 393 13.76 -13.52 7.73
CA ALA A 393 13.91 -13.67 6.30
C ALA A 393 13.89 -12.32 5.57
N GLY A 394 14.73 -12.21 4.55
CA GLY A 394 14.67 -11.12 3.59
C GLY A 394 13.37 -11.17 2.79
N LYS A 395 13.07 -10.07 2.10
CA LYS A 395 11.82 -9.87 1.34
C LYS A 395 12.14 -9.43 -0.10
N THR A 396 13.23 -9.94 -0.68
CA THR A 396 13.83 -9.38 -1.90
C THR A 396 13.43 -10.12 -3.18
N ARG A 397 12.68 -11.22 -3.07
CA ARG A 397 12.14 -11.98 -4.22
C ARG A 397 10.84 -11.38 -4.71
N LEU A 398 10.62 -11.48 -6.02
CA LEU A 398 9.36 -11.14 -6.67
C LEU A 398 8.82 -12.34 -7.46
N ALA A 399 7.50 -12.47 -7.51
CA ALA A 399 6.80 -13.46 -8.31
C ALA A 399 5.55 -12.85 -8.94
N ILE A 400 5.09 -13.42 -10.05
CA ILE A 400 3.79 -13.13 -10.62
C ILE A 400 2.83 -14.25 -10.23
N PHE A 401 1.69 -13.85 -9.68
CA PHE A 401 0.52 -14.71 -9.57
C PHE A 401 -0.51 -14.28 -10.60
N LYS A 402 -1.04 -15.24 -11.36
CA LYS A 402 -2.19 -15.05 -12.22
C LYS A 402 -3.38 -15.79 -11.60
N GLY A 403 -4.47 -15.08 -11.36
CA GLY A 403 -5.74 -15.64 -10.92
C GLY A 403 -6.55 -16.28 -12.05
N GLY A 404 -7.86 -16.10 -11.98
CA GLY A 404 -8.82 -16.67 -12.92
C GLY A 404 -9.07 -18.16 -12.66
N ASP A 405 -9.66 -18.84 -13.64
CA ASP A 405 -10.03 -20.27 -13.50
C ASP A 405 -8.85 -21.23 -13.80
N ALA A 406 -7.73 -20.69 -14.28
CA ALA A 406 -6.47 -21.42 -14.48
C ALA A 406 -5.34 -20.66 -13.76
N PRO A 407 -5.31 -20.69 -12.42
CA PRO A 407 -4.35 -19.93 -11.64
C PRO A 407 -2.92 -20.45 -11.85
N SER A 408 -1.94 -19.56 -11.79
CA SER A 408 -0.52 -19.92 -11.91
C SER A 408 0.39 -19.00 -11.13
N PHE A 409 1.58 -19.50 -10.81
CA PHE A 409 2.63 -18.79 -10.11
C PHE A 409 3.95 -18.93 -10.88
N ARG A 410 4.71 -17.83 -10.99
CA ARG A 410 6.06 -17.83 -11.58
C ARG A 410 6.94 -16.84 -10.83
N TYR A 411 8.16 -17.24 -10.49
CA TYR A 411 9.17 -16.28 -10.03
C TYR A 411 9.51 -15.30 -11.15
N VAL A 412 9.83 -14.06 -10.78
CA VAL A 412 10.27 -13.04 -11.74
C VAL A 412 11.74 -13.27 -12.08
N GLU A 413 12.04 -13.47 -13.36
CA GLU A 413 13.41 -13.61 -13.87
C GLU A 413 13.97 -12.25 -14.31
N GLY A 414 15.30 -12.07 -14.34
CA GLY A 414 15.95 -10.83 -14.83
C GLY A 414 16.16 -9.72 -13.78
N LEU A 415 15.81 -9.98 -12.52
CA LEU A 415 16.21 -9.15 -11.37
C LEU A 415 17.67 -9.44 -10.98
N PRO A 416 18.34 -8.53 -10.24
CA PRO A 416 19.58 -8.87 -9.53
C PRO A 416 19.37 -10.06 -8.59
N ALA A 417 20.47 -10.72 -8.24
CA ALA A 417 20.43 -11.78 -7.23
C ALA A 417 19.86 -11.26 -5.89
N ASP A 418 19.13 -12.12 -5.17
CA ASP A 418 18.38 -11.75 -3.96
C ASP A 418 19.24 -11.11 -2.87
N ASP A 419 20.52 -11.52 -2.77
CA ASP A 419 21.53 -11.06 -1.82
C ASP A 419 22.18 -9.72 -2.22
N LEU A 420 22.04 -9.33 -3.49
CA LEU A 420 22.46 -8.03 -3.98
C LEU A 420 21.37 -6.95 -3.82
N ILE A 421 20.10 -7.34 -3.70
CA ILE A 421 18.99 -6.41 -3.48
C ILE A 421 18.98 -5.99 -2.01
N SER A 422 19.21 -4.70 -1.74
CA SER A 422 19.15 -4.16 -0.38
C SER A 422 17.74 -3.74 0.03
N SER A 423 16.93 -3.29 -0.93
CA SER A 423 15.52 -2.96 -0.70
C SER A 423 14.70 -2.93 -1.98
N LEU A 424 13.39 -3.13 -1.82
CA LEU A 424 12.36 -2.91 -2.83
C LEU A 424 11.45 -1.77 -2.37
N GLY A 425 10.98 -0.93 -3.31
CA GLY A 425 10.06 0.15 -3.03
C GLY A 425 8.75 -0.31 -2.35
N SER A 426 8.09 0.59 -1.63
CA SER A 426 6.83 0.27 -0.95
C SER A 426 5.62 0.31 -1.87
N THR A 427 5.69 1.10 -2.95
CA THR A 427 4.56 1.42 -3.83
C THR A 427 5.02 1.33 -5.30
N PRO A 428 4.92 0.15 -5.95
CA PRO A 428 5.17 0.01 -7.37
C PRO A 428 4.04 0.64 -8.20
N TYR A 429 4.32 0.88 -9.47
CA TYR A 429 3.32 1.35 -10.44
C TYR A 429 2.97 0.21 -11.40
N ALA A 430 1.74 0.15 -11.89
CA ALA A 430 1.34 -0.79 -12.92
C ALA A 430 0.46 -0.13 -13.98
N GLU A 431 0.68 -0.52 -15.23
CA GLU A 431 -0.06 -0.04 -16.39
C GLU A 431 0.04 -1.10 -17.50
N GLN A 432 -1.11 -1.47 -18.10
CA GLN A 432 -1.17 -2.29 -19.31
C GLN A 432 -0.34 -3.61 -19.25
N GLY A 433 -0.48 -4.39 -18.18
CA GLY A 433 0.21 -5.69 -18.05
C GLY A 433 1.67 -5.60 -17.59
N VAL A 434 2.14 -4.41 -17.26
CA VAL A 434 3.50 -4.16 -16.81
C VAL A 434 3.49 -3.54 -15.42
N ALA A 435 4.40 -3.97 -14.56
CA ALA A 435 4.67 -3.33 -13.28
C ALA A 435 6.08 -2.72 -13.26
N TRP A 436 6.27 -1.56 -12.64
CA TRP A 436 7.57 -0.97 -12.36
C TRP A 436 7.86 -1.05 -10.88
N MET A 437 8.84 -1.88 -10.53
CA MET A 437 9.30 -2.05 -9.16
C MET A 437 10.57 -1.24 -8.92
N PRO A 438 10.59 -0.33 -7.92
CA PRO A 438 11.82 0.28 -7.49
C PRO A 438 12.74 -0.75 -6.81
N VAL A 439 13.99 -0.84 -7.27
CA VAL A 439 14.99 -1.78 -6.75
C VAL A 439 16.26 -1.01 -6.41
N VAL A 440 16.75 -1.22 -5.19
CA VAL A 440 18.04 -0.73 -4.71
C VAL A 440 18.96 -1.92 -4.50
N THR A 441 20.20 -1.83 -4.98
CA THR A 441 21.23 -2.86 -4.82
C THR A 441 22.36 -2.39 -3.90
N ASN A 442 23.15 -3.34 -3.40
CA ASN A 442 24.33 -3.08 -2.56
C ASN A 442 25.66 -3.23 -3.33
N ASP A 443 25.60 -3.38 -4.66
CA ASP A 443 26.74 -3.57 -5.57
C ASP A 443 27.32 -2.25 -6.12
N GLY A 444 26.91 -1.10 -5.57
CA GLY A 444 27.35 0.23 -5.97
C GLY A 444 26.63 0.81 -7.19
N ARG A 445 25.66 0.10 -7.78
CA ARG A 445 24.82 0.64 -8.85
C ARG A 445 23.79 1.62 -8.31
N GLN A 446 23.41 2.59 -9.15
CA GLN A 446 22.30 3.48 -8.84
C GLN A 446 20.98 2.68 -8.75
N PRO A 447 20.07 3.07 -7.83
CA PRO A 447 18.69 2.58 -7.83
C PRO A 447 18.06 2.66 -9.21
N ALA A 448 17.18 1.71 -9.52
CA ALA A 448 16.48 1.70 -10.80
C ALA A 448 15.06 1.17 -10.67
N LEU A 449 14.22 1.56 -11.63
CA LEU A 449 12.90 0.98 -11.82
C LEU A 449 13.01 -0.23 -12.73
N TYR A 450 12.63 -1.42 -12.25
CA TYR A 450 12.60 -2.63 -13.06
C TYR A 450 11.21 -2.80 -13.67
N ARG A 451 11.15 -2.85 -14.99
CA ARG A 451 9.96 -3.13 -15.78
C ARG A 451 9.70 -4.64 -15.76
N ILE A 452 8.59 -5.08 -15.19
CA ILE A 452 8.20 -6.48 -15.04
C ILE A 452 6.98 -6.75 -15.92
N ASP A 453 7.14 -7.64 -16.90
CA ASP A 453 6.04 -8.10 -17.75
C ASP A 453 5.27 -9.22 -17.04
N ALA A 454 3.97 -9.01 -16.79
CA ALA A 454 3.18 -9.94 -16.01
C ALA A 454 2.93 -11.28 -16.71
N ALA A 455 2.79 -11.29 -18.04
CA ALA A 455 2.49 -12.52 -18.78
C ALA A 455 3.69 -13.47 -18.82
N THR A 456 4.90 -12.91 -18.93
CA THR A 456 6.15 -13.67 -19.02
C THR A 456 6.86 -13.85 -17.69
N ALA A 457 6.54 -13.04 -16.69
CA ALA A 457 7.29 -12.92 -15.42
C ALA A 457 8.76 -12.53 -15.64
N THR A 458 9.03 -11.66 -16.63
CA THR A 458 10.38 -11.19 -16.95
C THR A 458 10.55 -9.74 -16.54
N ALA A 459 11.61 -9.46 -15.77
CA ALA A 459 12.06 -8.13 -15.42
C ALA A 459 13.16 -7.64 -16.38
N THR A 460 13.12 -6.35 -16.72
CA THR A 460 14.19 -5.64 -17.40
C THR A 460 14.51 -4.38 -16.62
N ARG A 461 15.79 -4.13 -16.39
CA ARG A 461 16.24 -2.92 -15.71
C ARG A 461 15.91 -1.70 -16.57
N GLY A 462 15.17 -0.75 -16.01
CA GLY A 462 14.70 0.45 -16.70
C GLY A 462 15.37 1.73 -16.21
N LEU A 463 14.56 2.75 -15.96
CA LEU A 463 15.01 4.09 -15.54
C LEU A 463 15.95 4.03 -14.34
N GLU A 464 17.14 4.61 -14.48
CA GLU A 464 18.06 4.85 -13.36
C GLU A 464 17.68 6.12 -12.61
N VAL A 465 17.78 6.06 -11.29
CA VAL A 465 17.53 7.21 -10.42
C VAL A 465 18.79 7.43 -9.59
N GLU A 466 19.44 8.57 -9.77
CA GLU A 466 20.50 9.00 -8.87
C GLU A 466 19.88 9.37 -7.53
N ALA A 467 19.90 8.40 -6.62
CA ALA A 467 19.34 8.48 -5.28
C ALA A 467 19.96 7.43 -4.35
N SER A 468 19.76 7.58 -3.05
CA SER A 468 20.05 6.54 -2.05
C SER A 468 18.95 5.48 -1.98
N SER A 469 17.69 5.87 -2.19
CA SER A 469 16.55 4.95 -2.23
C SER A 469 15.41 5.49 -3.08
N ILE A 470 14.49 4.59 -3.44
CA ILE A 470 13.23 4.92 -4.13
C ILE A 470 12.09 4.25 -3.35
N SER A 471 11.14 5.05 -2.87
CA SER A 471 10.01 4.55 -2.06
C SER A 471 8.78 4.23 -2.89
N ALA A 472 8.48 5.07 -3.89
CA ALA A 472 7.27 4.95 -4.68
C ALA A 472 7.49 5.40 -6.13
N VAL A 473 6.71 4.83 -7.03
CA VAL A 473 6.55 5.30 -8.42
C VAL A 473 5.07 5.30 -8.75
N GLY A 474 4.63 6.25 -9.57
CA GLY A 474 3.26 6.33 -10.04
C GLY A 474 3.06 7.41 -11.10
N ARG A 475 1.81 7.77 -11.34
CA ARG A 475 1.42 8.76 -12.35
C ARG A 475 0.54 9.84 -11.72
N LEU A 476 0.79 11.09 -12.07
CA LEU A 476 -0.03 12.25 -11.70
C LEU A 476 -0.44 12.99 -12.98
N LYS A 477 -1.70 12.85 -13.37
CA LYS A 477 -2.30 13.60 -14.47
C LYS A 477 -2.68 15.00 -13.98
N ALA A 478 -2.56 15.98 -14.87
CA ALA A 478 -3.08 17.32 -14.62
C ALA A 478 -4.56 17.23 -14.21
N ALA A 479 -4.94 17.95 -13.16
CA ALA A 479 -6.35 18.07 -12.80
C ALA A 479 -7.05 18.83 -13.94
N ASN A 480 -8.00 18.18 -14.61
CA ASN A 480 -8.90 18.83 -15.56
C ASN A 480 -9.89 19.76 -14.84
#